data_AF-A0A7Y4XWR7-F1
#
_entry.id   AF-A0A7Y4XWR7-F1
#
_cell.length_a   1.000
_cell.length_b   1.000
_cell.length_c   1.000
_cell.angle_alpha   90.00
_cell.angle_beta   90.00
_cell.angle_gamma   90.00
#
_symmetry.space_group_name_H-M   'P 1'
#
loop_
_entity.id
_entity.type
_entity.pdbx_description
1 polymer ?
#
loop_
_entity_poly.entity_id
_entity_poly.type
_entity_poly.pdbx_seq_one_letter_code
_entity_poly.pdbx_strand_id
1 'polypeptide(L)'
;MSVVSEETITLAGKTYTVAELLREADEYIRLEAAEQCFALADLVNDASTLVRSTVARKKMGHEVLARDVDWQVRATVAKYCNEVKLLDMLALDSHDFVRFVVVKRGHALELLAQDVDEEIAAIARYTLQRQDILSGSPI
;
A
#
# COMPACT_ATOMS: atom_id res chain seq x y z
N MET A 1 29.95 -18.46 -21.28
CA MET A 1 29.35 -17.13 -21.04
C MET A 1 27.85 -17.28 -21.21
N SER A 2 27.10 -17.33 -20.12
CA SER A 2 25.64 -17.27 -20.21
C SER A 2 25.27 -15.83 -20.56
N VAL A 3 24.62 -15.62 -21.70
CA VAL A 3 24.01 -14.34 -22.02
C VAL A 3 22.89 -14.16 -21.01
N VAL A 4 23.01 -13.18 -20.12
CA VAL A 4 21.89 -12.78 -19.26
C VAL A 4 20.89 -12.14 -20.21
N SER A 5 19.80 -12.84 -20.51
CA SER A 5 18.70 -12.27 -21.27
C SER A 5 18.13 -11.11 -20.46
N GLU A 6 18.09 -9.93 -21.07
CA GLU A 6 17.42 -8.76 -20.48
C GLU A 6 15.95 -9.09 -20.23
N GLU A 7 15.43 -8.74 -19.06
CA GLU A 7 14.04 -9.00 -18.71
C GLU A 7 13.14 -8.13 -19.58
N THR A 8 12.14 -8.75 -20.23
CA THR A 8 11.21 -8.05 -21.12
C THR A 8 9.77 -8.48 -20.89
N ILE A 9 8.83 -7.63 -21.29
CA ILE A 9 7.41 -7.93 -21.30
C ILE A 9 6.79 -7.51 -22.63
N THR A 10 5.82 -8.29 -23.14
CA THR A 10 5.06 -7.93 -24.35
C THR A 10 3.67 -7.46 -23.95
N LEU A 11 3.38 -6.18 -24.19
CA LEU A 11 2.12 -5.52 -23.85
C LEU A 11 1.56 -4.86 -25.10
N ALA A 12 0.25 -5.05 -25.35
CA ALA A 12 -0.43 -4.52 -26.55
C ALA A 12 0.33 -4.78 -27.88
N GLY A 13 1.01 -5.93 -27.98
CA GLY A 13 1.77 -6.32 -29.19
C GLY A 13 3.16 -5.70 -29.34
N LYS A 14 3.64 -4.91 -28.37
CA LYS A 14 5.00 -4.36 -28.32
C LYS A 14 5.78 -4.97 -27.16
N THR A 15 7.04 -5.34 -27.40
CA THR A 15 7.96 -5.80 -26.36
C THR A 15 8.69 -4.61 -25.76
N TYR A 16 8.79 -4.59 -24.44
CA TYR A 16 9.45 -3.56 -23.65
C TYR A 16 10.54 -4.18 -22.80
N THR A 17 11.72 -3.58 -22.81
CA THR A 17 12.67 -3.65 -21.70
C THR A 17 12.17 -2.79 -20.54
N VAL A 18 12.76 -2.94 -19.34
CA VAL A 18 12.48 -2.04 -18.21
C VAL A 18 12.73 -0.58 -18.60
N ALA A 19 13.86 -0.29 -19.24
CA ALA A 19 14.22 1.07 -19.61
C ALA A 19 13.27 1.71 -20.65
N GLU A 20 12.72 0.91 -21.56
CA GLU A 20 11.71 1.38 -22.52
C GLU A 20 10.37 1.60 -21.83
N LEU A 21 9.96 0.69 -20.95
CA LEU A 21 8.71 0.82 -20.19
C LEU A 21 8.70 2.08 -19.32
N LEU A 22 9.81 2.41 -18.66
CA LEU A 22 9.93 3.61 -17.82
C LEU A 22 9.85 4.93 -18.60
N ARG A 23 10.03 4.88 -19.93
CA ARG A 23 9.84 6.03 -20.83
C ARG A 23 8.50 5.99 -21.56
N GLU A 24 7.72 4.94 -21.39
CA GLU A 24 6.41 4.82 -22.03
C GLU A 24 5.48 5.88 -21.44
N ALA A 25 4.83 6.66 -22.30
CA ALA A 25 3.98 7.76 -21.87
C ALA A 25 2.60 7.27 -21.42
N ASP A 26 2.10 6.19 -22.04
CA ASP A 26 0.80 5.62 -21.71
C ASP A 26 0.84 4.94 -20.33
N GLU A 27 0.15 5.54 -19.36
CA GLU A 27 0.07 4.98 -18.02
C GLU A 27 -0.63 3.62 -17.97
N TYR A 28 -1.51 3.30 -18.93
CA TYR A 28 -2.18 2.01 -18.95
C TYR A 28 -1.23 0.87 -19.33
N ILE A 29 -0.23 1.14 -20.18
CA ILE A 29 0.84 0.17 -20.47
C ILE A 29 1.70 -0.08 -19.23
N ARG A 30 2.11 0.99 -18.54
CA ARG A 30 2.90 0.86 -17.29
C ARG A 30 2.10 0.21 -16.17
N LEU A 31 0.81 0.49 -16.09
CA LEU A 31 -0.12 -0.17 -15.18
C LEU A 31 -0.25 -1.66 -15.48
N GLU A 32 -0.40 -2.04 -16.75
CA GLU A 32 -0.48 -3.45 -17.15
C GLU A 32 0.82 -4.19 -16.81
N ALA A 33 1.97 -3.56 -17.01
CA ALA A 33 3.26 -4.11 -16.58
C ALA A 33 3.30 -4.35 -15.06
N ALA A 34 2.87 -3.38 -14.26
CA ALA A 34 2.79 -3.53 -12.81
C ALA A 34 1.79 -4.62 -12.39
N GLU A 35 0.66 -4.75 -13.09
CA GLU A 35 -0.30 -5.82 -12.85
C GLU A 35 0.29 -7.22 -13.12
N GLN A 36 1.19 -7.32 -14.10
CA GLN A 36 1.96 -8.53 -14.42
C GLN A 36 3.27 -8.68 -13.61
N CYS A 37 3.47 -7.86 -12.58
CA CYS A 37 4.65 -7.87 -11.71
C CYS A 37 5.99 -7.58 -12.40
N PHE A 38 5.97 -6.90 -13.56
CA PHE A 38 7.19 -6.49 -14.27
C PHE A 38 7.63 -5.09 -13.82
N ALA A 39 8.96 -4.89 -13.68
CA ALA A 39 9.58 -3.61 -13.31
C ALA A 39 9.09 -2.96 -12.00
N LEU A 40 8.51 -3.73 -11.05
CA LEU A 40 7.90 -3.17 -9.83
C LEU A 40 8.88 -2.34 -8.98
N ALA A 41 10.16 -2.72 -8.95
CA ALA A 41 11.20 -2.01 -8.20
C ALA A 41 11.43 -0.57 -8.72
N ASP A 42 11.19 -0.34 -10.01
CA ASP A 42 11.33 0.98 -10.64
C ASP A 42 9.98 1.72 -10.65
N LEU A 43 8.89 1.01 -10.96
CA LEU A 43 7.52 1.56 -11.00
C LEU A 43 7.01 2.03 -9.63
N VAL A 44 7.70 1.69 -8.54
CA VAL A 44 7.46 2.28 -7.22
C VAL A 44 7.56 3.83 -7.23
N ASN A 45 8.34 4.39 -8.16
CA ASN A 45 8.49 5.84 -8.34
C ASN A 45 7.73 6.38 -9.55
N ASP A 46 6.78 5.62 -10.12
CA ASP A 46 6.04 6.04 -11.31
C ASP A 46 5.30 7.37 -11.07
N ALA A 47 5.20 8.21 -12.10
CA ALA A 47 4.49 9.48 -11.99
C ALA A 47 2.98 9.28 -11.71
N SER A 48 2.38 8.16 -12.16
CA SER A 48 0.97 7.86 -11.97
C SER A 48 0.70 7.25 -10.59
N THR A 49 -0.19 7.90 -9.83
CA THR A 49 -0.75 7.37 -8.57
C THR A 49 -1.35 5.97 -8.75
N LEU A 50 -1.96 5.70 -9.91
CA LEU A 50 -2.61 4.41 -10.18
C LEU A 50 -1.57 3.30 -10.31
N VAL A 51 -0.46 3.55 -11.00
CA VAL A 51 0.66 2.60 -11.13
C VAL A 51 1.29 2.34 -9.76
N ARG A 52 1.62 3.39 -9.00
CA ARG A 52 2.19 3.23 -7.63
C ARG A 52 1.24 2.48 -6.69
N SER A 53 -0.07 2.74 -6.76
CA SER A 53 -1.08 1.98 -6.01
C SER A 53 -1.08 0.50 -6.40
N THR A 54 -0.93 0.18 -7.69
CA THR A 54 -0.80 -1.21 -8.15
C THR A 54 0.47 -1.86 -7.60
N VAL A 55 1.61 -1.17 -7.62
CA VAL A 55 2.85 -1.67 -6.99
C VAL A 55 2.64 -1.98 -5.50
N ALA A 56 2.02 -1.05 -4.75
CA ALA A 56 1.66 -1.28 -3.35
C ALA A 56 0.74 -2.50 -3.17
N ARG A 57 -0.26 -2.68 -4.05
CA ARG A 57 -1.16 -3.85 -4.01
C ARG A 57 -0.42 -5.17 -4.29
N LYS A 58 0.64 -5.17 -5.10
CA LYS A 58 1.54 -6.32 -5.30
C LYS A 58 2.51 -6.54 -4.14
N LYS A 59 2.38 -5.79 -3.04
CA LYS A 59 3.19 -5.90 -1.82
C LYS A 59 4.68 -5.59 -2.03
N MET A 60 4.98 -4.72 -2.99
CA MET A 60 6.34 -4.26 -3.28
C MET A 60 6.49 -2.79 -2.90
N GLY A 61 7.70 -2.39 -2.47
CA GLY A 61 8.07 -0.99 -2.24
C GLY A 61 7.32 -0.30 -1.09
N HIS A 62 6.75 -1.04 -0.14
CA HIS A 62 5.94 -0.46 0.95
C HIS A 62 6.74 0.52 1.82
N GLU A 63 8.03 0.28 2.00
CA GLU A 63 8.96 1.15 2.73
C GLU A 63 9.10 2.54 2.09
N VAL A 64 8.94 2.63 0.76
CA VAL A 64 8.91 3.87 -0.01
C VAL A 64 7.48 4.44 -0.02
N LEU A 65 6.52 3.63 -0.46
CA LEU A 65 5.14 4.04 -0.73
C LEU A 65 4.35 4.38 0.54
N ALA A 66 4.76 3.94 1.72
CA ALA A 66 4.14 4.38 2.97
C ALA A 66 4.34 5.88 3.24
N ARG A 67 5.28 6.53 2.54
CA ARG A 67 5.52 7.98 2.59
C ARG A 67 5.14 8.68 1.28
N ASP A 68 4.34 8.03 0.44
CA ASP A 68 3.91 8.60 -0.83
C ASP A 68 3.19 9.93 -0.61
N VAL A 69 3.35 10.86 -1.54
CA VAL A 69 2.66 12.16 -1.49
C VAL A 69 1.14 11.99 -1.58
N ASP A 70 0.69 10.96 -2.28
CA ASP A 70 -0.72 10.65 -2.47
C ASP A 70 -1.24 9.72 -1.38
N TRP A 71 -2.25 10.18 -0.64
CA TRP A 71 -2.84 9.42 0.45
C TRP A 71 -3.51 8.13 -0.04
N GLN A 72 -3.95 8.03 -1.29
CA GLN A 72 -4.56 6.83 -1.85
C GLN A 72 -3.53 5.70 -1.97
N VAL A 73 -2.29 6.04 -2.32
CA VAL A 73 -1.17 5.09 -2.35
C VAL A 73 -0.86 4.64 -0.92
N ARG A 74 -0.74 5.57 0.03
CA ARG A 74 -0.50 5.24 1.45
C ARG A 74 -1.61 4.37 2.05
N ALA A 75 -2.87 4.65 1.74
CA ALA A 75 -4.01 3.82 2.14
C ALA A 75 -3.94 2.42 1.51
N THR A 76 -3.46 2.31 0.27
CA THR A 76 -3.21 1.01 -0.36
C THR A 76 -2.10 0.25 0.36
N VAL A 77 -1.02 0.92 0.77
CA VAL A 77 0.01 0.32 1.62
C VAL A 77 -0.60 -0.16 2.95
N ALA A 78 -1.33 0.69 3.66
CA ALA A 78 -2.02 0.31 4.92
C ALA A 78 -2.90 -0.93 4.73
N LYS A 79 -3.58 -1.04 3.58
CA LYS A 79 -4.45 -2.17 3.26
C LYS A 79 -3.72 -3.48 3.00
N TYR A 80 -2.52 -3.47 2.40
CA TYR A 80 -1.85 -4.70 1.94
C TYR A 80 -0.53 -5.02 2.65
N CYS A 81 0.03 -4.08 3.40
CA CYS A 81 1.26 -4.27 4.16
C CYS A 81 1.06 -5.22 5.34
N ASN A 82 2.11 -5.94 5.69
CA ASN A 82 2.18 -6.81 6.88
C ASN A 82 3.25 -6.34 7.87
N GLU A 83 4.02 -5.31 7.55
CA GLU A 83 5.05 -4.78 8.43
C GLU A 83 4.43 -3.91 9.51
N VAL A 84 4.47 -4.39 10.76
CA VAL A 84 3.94 -3.69 11.93
C VAL A 84 4.46 -2.25 12.03
N LYS A 85 5.76 -2.03 11.80
CA LYS A 85 6.37 -0.68 11.86
C LYS A 85 5.79 0.29 10.83
N LEU A 86 5.41 -0.20 9.65
CA LEU A 86 4.77 0.65 8.63
C LEU A 86 3.31 0.93 9.00
N LEU A 87 2.60 -0.06 9.55
CA LEU A 87 1.24 0.15 10.05
C LEU A 87 1.21 1.11 11.25
N ASP A 88 2.17 1.04 12.17
CA ASP A 88 2.32 1.99 13.29
C ASP A 88 2.53 3.42 12.78
N MET A 89 3.35 3.60 11.74
CA MET A 89 3.57 4.90 11.12
C MET A 89 2.32 5.42 10.41
N LEU A 90 1.61 4.55 9.67
CA LEU A 90 0.37 4.89 8.98
C LEU A 90 -0.81 5.14 9.93
N ALA A 91 -0.76 4.64 11.17
CA ALA A 91 -1.73 4.99 12.21
C ALA A 91 -1.63 6.46 12.63
N LEU A 92 -0.49 7.12 12.36
CA LEU A 92 -0.25 8.54 12.63
C LEU A 92 -0.41 9.40 11.36
N ASP A 93 -0.94 8.83 10.27
CA ASP A 93 -1.04 9.54 8.99
C ASP A 93 -1.92 10.80 9.12
N SER A 94 -1.50 11.87 8.46
CA SER A 94 -2.27 13.12 8.38
C SER A 94 -3.68 12.95 7.80
N HIS A 95 -3.87 12.00 6.89
CA HIS A 95 -5.15 11.76 6.24
C HIS A 95 -5.96 10.71 7.00
N ASP A 96 -7.17 11.08 7.42
CA ASP A 96 -8.13 10.23 8.13
C ASP A 96 -8.38 8.87 7.45
N PHE A 97 -8.60 8.83 6.14
CA PHE A 97 -8.86 7.59 5.41
C PHE A 97 -7.72 6.57 5.51
N VAL A 98 -6.46 7.02 5.59
CA VAL A 98 -5.33 6.10 5.81
C VAL A 98 -5.44 5.48 7.21
N ARG A 99 -5.67 6.30 8.24
CA ARG A 99 -5.87 5.84 9.62
C ARG A 99 -7.11 4.94 9.75
N PHE A 100 -8.17 5.24 9.01
CA PHE A 100 -9.37 4.41 8.92
C PHE A 100 -9.06 3.01 8.38
N VAL A 101 -8.23 2.90 7.33
CA VAL A 101 -7.79 1.58 6.83
C VAL A 101 -7.00 0.82 7.89
N VAL A 102 -6.15 1.50 8.66
CA VAL A 102 -5.37 0.89 9.76
C VAL A 102 -6.31 0.38 10.88
N VAL A 103 -7.25 1.20 11.36
CA VAL A 103 -8.17 0.77 12.44
C VAL A 103 -9.06 -0.40 12.01
N LYS A 104 -9.50 -0.42 10.74
CA LYS A 104 -10.31 -1.52 10.19
C LYS A 104 -9.56 -2.84 10.14
N ARG A 105 -8.22 -2.82 10.19
CA ARG A 105 -7.38 -4.02 10.31
C ARG A 105 -7.18 -4.48 11.75
N GLY A 106 -7.74 -3.79 12.74
CA GLY A 106 -7.52 -4.11 14.15
C GLY A 106 -6.14 -3.70 14.67
N HIS A 107 -5.45 -2.78 13.98
CA HIS A 107 -4.09 -2.37 14.32
C HIS A 107 -4.09 -1.01 15.05
N ALA A 108 -3.13 -0.80 15.96
CA ALA A 108 -2.96 0.43 16.73
C ALA A 108 -4.23 0.94 17.43
N LEU A 109 -5.06 0.01 17.94
CA LEU A 109 -6.40 0.34 18.45
C LEU A 109 -6.35 1.29 19.66
N GLU A 110 -5.39 1.13 20.57
CA GLU A 110 -5.24 1.97 21.76
C GLU A 110 -4.90 3.41 21.39
N LEU A 111 -4.08 3.59 20.35
CA LEU A 111 -3.75 4.90 19.80
C LEU A 111 -4.95 5.51 19.08
N LEU A 112 -5.59 4.73 18.21
CA LEU A 112 -6.71 5.19 17.39
C LEU A 112 -8.00 5.38 18.19
N ALA A 113 -8.13 4.83 19.40
CA ALA A 113 -9.24 5.10 20.32
C ALA A 113 -9.33 6.57 20.78
N GLN A 114 -8.24 7.32 20.58
CA GLN A 114 -8.10 8.75 20.86
C GLN A 114 -7.95 9.57 19.57
N ASP A 115 -8.28 8.99 18.41
CA ASP A 115 -8.23 9.72 17.13
C ASP A 115 -9.14 10.96 17.18
N VAL A 116 -8.74 12.00 16.45
CA VAL A 116 -9.52 13.23 16.31
C VAL A 116 -10.79 13.01 15.49
N ASP A 117 -10.78 11.99 14.63
CA ASP A 117 -11.97 11.52 13.92
C ASP A 117 -12.75 10.54 14.80
N GLU A 118 -13.99 10.91 15.13
CA GLU A 118 -14.82 10.14 16.05
C GLU A 118 -15.25 8.78 15.48
N GLU A 119 -15.38 8.63 14.15
CA GLU A 119 -15.71 7.33 13.55
C GLU A 119 -14.55 6.35 13.75
N ILE A 120 -13.32 6.80 13.47
CA ILE A 120 -12.11 5.99 13.70
C ILE A 120 -11.99 5.62 15.18
N ALA A 121 -12.17 6.60 16.07
CA ALA A 121 -12.08 6.38 17.52
C ALA A 121 -13.15 5.41 18.04
N ALA A 122 -14.39 5.51 17.55
CA ALA A 122 -15.46 4.59 17.91
C ALA A 122 -15.18 3.16 17.42
N ILE A 123 -14.68 2.98 16.19
CA ILE A 123 -14.30 1.66 15.68
C ILE A 123 -13.20 1.04 16.55
N ALA A 124 -12.20 1.83 16.93
CA ALA A 124 -11.10 1.37 17.78
C ALA A 124 -11.60 0.87 19.15
N ARG A 125 -12.39 1.70 19.86
CA ARG A 125 -12.96 1.36 21.18
C ARG A 125 -13.86 0.13 21.11
N TYR A 126 -14.73 0.06 20.10
CA TYR A 126 -15.58 -1.11 19.88
C TYR A 126 -14.77 -2.39 19.64
N THR A 127 -13.68 -2.29 18.87
CA THR A 127 -12.83 -3.45 18.57
C THR A 127 -12.07 -3.93 19.80
N LEU A 128 -11.53 -3.02 20.63
CA LEU A 128 -10.88 -3.36 21.90
C LEU A 128 -11.84 -4.08 22.85
N GLN A 129 -13.04 -3.51 23.06
CA GLN A 129 -14.04 -4.11 23.94
C GLN A 129 -14.41 -5.55 23.49
N ARG A 130 -14.48 -5.78 22.18
CA ARG A 130 -14.73 -7.13 21.64
C ARG A 130 -13.56 -8.09 21.87
N GLN A 131 -12.32 -7.62 21.75
CA GLN A 131 -11.15 -8.43 22.02
C GLN A 131 -11.08 -8.82 23.50
N ASP A 132 -11.40 -7.88 24.41
CA ASP A 132 -11.43 -8.14 25.86
C ASP A 132 -12.46 -9.21 26.22
N ILE A 133 -13.70 -9.07 25.71
CA ILE A 133 -14.78 -10.05 25.91
C ILE A 133 -14.36 -11.45 25.43
N LEU A 134 -13.71 -11.53 24.26
CA LEU A 134 -13.26 -12.81 23.69
C LEU A 134 -12.05 -13.39 24.43
N SER A 135 -11.22 -12.55 25.06
CA SER A 135 -10.05 -12.98 25.85
C SER A 135 -10.42 -13.48 27.25
N GLY A 136 -11.65 -13.26 27.71
CA GLY A 136 -12.11 -13.66 29.05
C GLY A 136 -11.58 -12.78 30.19
N SER A 137 -11.01 -11.61 29.89
CA SER A 137 -10.59 -10.65 30.90
C SER A 137 -11.81 -9.92 31.48
N PRO A 138 -12.05 -9.91 32.82
CA PRO A 138 -13.16 -9.18 33.40
C PRO A 138 -12.92 -7.66 33.31
N ILE A 139 -14.00 -6.92 33.08
CA ILE A 139 -14.07 -5.44 33.11
C ILE A 139 -13.84 -4.93 34.53
#